data_AF-A0AAV7K7K8-F1
#
_entry.id   AF-A0AAV7K7K8-F1
#
_cell.length_a   1.000
_cell.length_b   1.000
_cell.length_c   1.000
_cell.angle_alpha   90.00
_cell.angle_beta   90.00
_cell.angle_gamma   90.00
#
_symmetry.space_group_name_H-M   'P 1'
#
loop_
_entity.id
_entity.type
_entity.pdbx_description
1 polymer ?
#
loop_
_entity_poly.entity_id
_entity_poly.type
_entity_poly.pdbx_seq_one_letter_code
_entity_poly.pdbx_strand_id
1 'polypeptide(L)'
;MLEKIVKLRIQIHKALLDLDIDIKLNDEEFQQINNIAQALDPIKLAVEALCRPEANLIIAEATIKFLFEEIQTYPATEYNIRMIDAINQRSVQERYIEAPVIMAYLHNPMAKLEKKEL
;
A
#
# COMPACT_ATOMS: atom_id res chain seq x y z
N MET A 1 -13.07 4.13 -2.45
CA MET A 1 -14.44 3.55 -2.47
C MET A 1 -14.81 3.02 -1.08
N LEU A 2 -13.95 2.20 -0.46
CA LEU A 2 -14.13 1.65 0.89
C LEU A 2 -14.30 2.72 1.97
N GLU A 3 -13.52 3.80 1.94
CA GLU A 3 -13.72 4.94 2.86
C GLU A 3 -15.15 5.50 2.82
N LYS A 4 -15.77 5.55 1.63
CA LYS A 4 -17.14 6.06 1.48
C LYS A 4 -18.13 5.12 2.15
N ILE A 5 -17.91 3.80 2.06
CA ILE A 5 -18.73 2.78 2.72
C ILE A 5 -18.65 2.95 4.24
N VAL A 6 -17.45 3.13 4.80
CA VAL A 6 -17.25 3.39 6.24
C VAL A 6 -17.95 4.69 6.67
N LYS A 7 -17.81 5.77 5.89
CA LYS A 7 -18.46 7.07 6.17
C LYS A 7 -19.98 6.99 6.11
N LEU A 8 -20.54 6.17 5.22
CA LEU A 8 -21.97 6.03 5.01
C LEU A 8 -22.62 4.90 5.82
N ARG A 9 -21.89 4.25 6.75
CA ARG A 9 -22.39 3.06 7.49
C ARG A 9 -23.80 3.21 8.05
N ILE A 10 -24.10 4.37 8.65
CA ILE A 10 -25.39 4.65 9.28
C ILE A 10 -26.49 4.76 8.22
N GLN A 11 -26.18 5.37 7.07
CA GLN A 11 -27.13 5.55 5.98
C GLN A 11 -27.39 4.23 5.27
N ILE A 12 -26.35 3.42 5.07
CA ILE A 12 -26.47 2.05 4.53
C ILE A 12 -27.36 1.21 5.44
N HIS A 13 -27.11 1.23 6.75
CA HIS A 13 -27.92 0.47 7.71
C HIS A 13 -29.39 0.90 7.71
N LYS A 14 -29.67 2.21 7.69
CA LYS A 14 -31.03 2.74 7.58
C LYS A 14 -31.72 2.31 6.28
N ALA A 15 -31.02 2.42 5.14
CA ALA A 15 -31.57 2.02 3.86
C ALA A 15 -31.87 0.51 3.79
N LEU A 16 -31.05 -0.33 4.43
CA LEU A 16 -31.31 -1.78 4.53
C LEU A 16 -32.57 -2.08 5.35
N LEU A 17 -32.80 -1.34 6.43
CA LEU A 17 -34.03 -1.43 7.22
C LEU A 17 -35.25 -0.96 6.41
N ASP A 18 -35.13 0.16 5.69
CA ASP A 18 -36.23 0.70 4.87
C ASP A 18 -36.65 -0.26 3.74
N LEU A 19 -35.71 -1.09 3.24
CA LEU A 19 -35.93 -2.07 2.18
C LEU A 19 -36.30 -3.47 2.68
N ASP A 20 -36.38 -3.68 4.00
CA ASP A 20 -36.61 -4.99 4.63
C ASP A 20 -35.59 -6.07 4.20
N ILE A 21 -34.34 -5.65 3.98
CA ILE A 21 -33.24 -6.53 3.56
C ILE A 21 -32.47 -6.97 4.81
N ASP A 22 -32.49 -8.27 5.11
CA ASP A 22 -31.78 -8.87 6.26
C ASP A 22 -30.27 -9.07 6.00
N ILE A 23 -29.58 -8.02 5.55
CA ILE A 23 -28.11 -7.98 5.50
C ILE A 23 -27.63 -7.33 6.79
N LYS A 24 -27.05 -8.12 7.68
CA LYS A 24 -26.50 -7.63 8.95
C LYS A 24 -25.02 -7.33 8.80
N LEU A 25 -24.70 -6.18 8.20
CA LEU A 25 -23.35 -5.63 8.30
C LEU A 25 -23.10 -5.20 9.75
N ASN A 26 -22.30 -5.98 10.48
CA ASN A 26 -22.00 -5.72 11.87
C ASN A 26 -20.80 -4.77 12.03
N ASP A 27 -20.57 -4.27 13.26
CA ASP A 27 -19.46 -3.34 13.52
C ASP A 27 -18.09 -3.95 13.22
N GLU A 28 -17.94 -5.28 13.35
CA GLU A 28 -16.70 -6.00 13.04
C GLU A 28 -16.40 -5.99 11.53
N GLU A 29 -17.40 -6.21 10.68
CA GLU A 29 -17.25 -6.14 9.23
C GLU A 29 -16.91 -4.72 8.77
N PHE A 30 -17.54 -3.69 9.36
CA PHE A 30 -17.15 -2.30 9.11
C PHE A 30 -15.72 -2.00 9.57
N GLN A 31 -15.28 -2.58 10.70
CA GLN A 31 -13.91 -2.47 11.15
C GLN A 31 -12.94 -3.15 10.18
N GLN A 32 -13.28 -4.32 9.64
CA GLN A 32 -12.47 -4.99 8.61
C GLN A 32 -12.37 -4.14 7.33
N ILE A 33 -13.47 -3.56 6.85
CA ILE A 33 -13.47 -2.65 5.69
C ILE A 33 -12.58 -1.44 5.96
N ASN A 34 -12.63 -0.88 7.17
CA ASN A 34 -11.78 0.24 7.55
C ASN A 34 -10.29 -0.16 7.57
N ASN A 35 -9.97 -1.33 8.11
CA ASN A 35 -8.59 -1.85 8.13
C ASN A 35 -8.06 -2.06 6.70
N ILE A 36 -8.87 -2.58 5.78
CA ILE A 36 -8.50 -2.73 4.36
C ILE A 36 -8.31 -1.36 3.70
N ALA A 37 -9.20 -0.39 3.99
CA ALA A 37 -9.07 0.95 3.44
C ALA A 37 -7.73 1.61 3.85
N GLN A 38 -7.38 1.52 5.14
CA GLN A 38 -6.11 2.04 5.67
C GLN A 38 -4.89 1.33 5.07
N ALA A 39 -4.95 0.01 4.88
CA ALA A 39 -3.88 -0.76 4.24
C ALA A 39 -3.63 -0.34 2.78
N LEU A 40 -4.66 0.16 2.08
CA LEU A 40 -4.58 0.59 0.69
C LEU A 40 -4.12 2.04 0.50
N ASP A 41 -4.24 2.89 1.52
CA ASP A 41 -3.82 4.29 1.46
C ASP A 41 -2.33 4.48 1.09
N PRO A 42 -1.35 3.78 1.73
CA PRO A 42 0.05 3.94 1.35
C PRO A 42 0.32 3.42 -0.07
N ILE A 43 -0.43 2.42 -0.53
CA ILE A 43 -0.33 1.90 -1.91
C ILE A 43 -0.80 2.94 -2.91
N LYS A 44 -1.90 3.64 -2.62
CA LYS A 44 -2.37 4.73 -3.46
C LYS A 44 -1.29 5.80 -3.62
N LEU A 45 -0.66 6.23 -2.52
CA LEU A 45 0.43 7.21 -2.57
C LEU A 45 1.63 6.71 -3.38
N ALA A 46 2.00 5.44 -3.19
CA ALA A 46 3.09 4.83 -3.93
C ALA A 46 2.80 4.77 -5.45
N VAL A 47 1.59 4.37 -5.83
CA VAL A 47 1.15 4.36 -7.24
C VAL A 47 1.14 5.77 -7.81
N GLU A 48 0.61 6.75 -7.07
CA GLU A 48 0.63 8.15 -7.51
C GLU A 48 2.06 8.68 -7.72
N ALA A 49 3.01 8.32 -6.86
CA ALA A 49 4.42 8.69 -7.02
C ALA A 49 5.06 8.00 -8.24
N LEU A 50 4.78 6.71 -8.47
CA LEU A 50 5.30 5.93 -9.59
C LEU A 50 4.72 6.32 -10.95
N CYS A 51 3.48 6.82 -10.98
CA CYS A 51 2.82 7.25 -12.21
C CYS A 51 3.18 8.68 -12.63
N ARG A 52 4.02 9.40 -11.86
CA ARG A 52 4.47 10.75 -12.24
C ARG A 52 5.41 10.70 -13.44
N PRO A 53 5.40 11.72 -14.33
CA PRO A 53 6.31 11.78 -15.47
C PRO A 53 7.79 11.74 -15.09
N GLU A 54 8.13 12.25 -13.90
CA GLU A 54 9.51 12.30 -13.40
C GLU A 54 9.95 10.99 -12.73
N ALA A 55 9.05 10.01 -12.58
CA ALA A 55 9.35 8.75 -11.91
C ALA A 55 10.45 8.00 -12.67
N ASN A 56 11.61 7.90 -12.03
CA ASN A 56 12.74 7.09 -12.49
C ASN A 56 12.99 5.94 -11.51
N LEU A 57 13.96 5.09 -11.83
CA LEU A 57 14.24 3.89 -11.04
C LEU A 57 14.68 4.19 -9.60
N ILE A 58 15.34 5.33 -9.35
CA ILE A 58 15.74 5.78 -8.01
C ILE A 58 14.50 6.17 -7.20
N ILE A 59 13.59 6.94 -7.81
CA ILE A 59 12.32 7.34 -7.19
C ILE A 59 11.47 6.09 -6.94
N ALA A 60 11.45 5.13 -7.86
CA ALA A 60 10.71 3.89 -7.68
C ALA A 60 11.23 3.11 -6.46
N GLU A 61 12.54 2.90 -6.36
CA GLU A 61 13.16 2.21 -5.23
C GLU A 61 12.85 2.91 -3.89
N ALA A 62 12.98 4.25 -3.85
CA ALA A 62 12.64 5.04 -2.68
C ALA A 62 11.13 4.95 -2.33
N THR A 63 10.27 4.94 -3.34
CA THR A 63 8.81 4.83 -3.17
C THR A 63 8.42 3.47 -2.61
N ILE A 64 9.06 2.40 -3.04
CA ILE A 64 8.78 1.06 -2.51
C ILE A 64 9.30 0.93 -1.08
N LYS A 65 10.47 1.48 -0.78
CA LYS A 65 10.98 1.54 0.59
C LYS A 65 10.02 2.31 1.50
N PHE A 66 9.56 3.48 1.06
CA PHE A 66 8.52 4.25 1.74
C PHE A 66 7.25 3.42 1.96
N LEU A 67 6.77 2.70 0.93
CA LEU A 67 5.58 1.87 1.03
C LEU A 67 5.70 0.81 2.14
N PHE A 68 6.85 0.15 2.26
CA PHE A 68 7.10 -0.83 3.32
C PHE A 68 7.11 -0.19 4.71
N GLU A 69 7.85 0.91 4.85
CA GLU A 69 7.95 1.64 6.12
C GLU A 69 6.57 2.14 6.55
N GLU A 70 5.79 2.69 5.62
CA GLU A 70 4.47 3.24 5.88
C GLU A 70 3.46 2.16 6.29
N ILE A 71 3.40 1.01 5.59
CA ILE A 71 2.50 -0.09 5.98
C ILE A 71 2.87 -0.63 7.37
N GLN A 72 4.15 -0.64 7.74
CA GLN A 72 4.62 -1.05 9.07
C GLN A 72 4.23 -0.07 10.19
N THR A 73 3.89 1.18 9.89
CA THR A 73 3.40 2.13 10.90
C THR A 73 1.96 1.84 11.34
N TYR A 74 1.18 1.14 10.52
CA TYR A 74 -0.19 0.77 10.85
C TYR A 74 -0.22 -0.46 11.79
N PRO A 75 -1.30 -0.64 12.57
CA PRO A 75 -1.48 -1.84 13.38
C PRO A 75 -1.29 -3.10 12.55
N ALA A 76 -0.63 -4.10 13.14
CA ALA A 76 -0.38 -5.39 12.50
C ALA A 76 -1.70 -6.17 12.34
N THR A 77 -2.46 -5.82 11.31
CA THR A 77 -3.63 -6.55 10.85
C THR A 77 -3.18 -7.65 9.88
N GLU A 78 -3.98 -8.70 9.76
CA GLU A 78 -3.74 -9.76 8.77
C GLU A 78 -3.55 -9.18 7.35
N TYR A 79 -4.30 -8.12 7.01
CA TYR A 79 -4.20 -7.44 5.73
C TYR A 79 -2.84 -6.77 5.52
N ASN A 80 -2.33 -6.03 6.50
CA ASN A 80 -1.03 -5.35 6.39
C ASN A 80 0.12 -6.35 6.24
N ILE A 81 0.09 -7.45 7.01
CA ILE A 81 1.10 -8.51 6.95
C ILE A 81 1.08 -9.16 5.56
N ARG A 82 -0.08 -9.63 5.11
CA ARG A 82 -0.23 -10.25 3.77
C ARG A 82 0.16 -9.29 2.65
N MET A 83 -0.11 -8.00 2.82
CA MET A 83 0.26 -6.98 1.84
C MET A 83 1.78 -6.84 1.74
N ILE A 84 2.47 -6.72 2.88
CA ILE A 84 3.94 -6.65 2.92
C ILE A 84 4.55 -7.90 2.28
N ASP A 85 4.05 -9.09 2.63
CA ASP A 85 4.55 -10.35 2.08
C ASP A 85 4.36 -10.42 0.56
N ALA A 86 3.19 -10.02 0.06
CA ALA A 86 2.91 -10.00 -1.37
C ALA A 86 3.81 -9.00 -2.13
N ILE A 87 4.04 -7.81 -1.56
CA ILE A 87 4.93 -6.80 -2.17
C ILE A 87 6.37 -7.30 -2.15
N ASN A 88 6.83 -7.91 -1.05
CA ASN A 88 8.17 -8.50 -0.94
C ASN A 88 8.38 -9.61 -1.97
N GLN A 89 7.44 -10.56 -2.05
CA GLN A 89 7.53 -11.68 -2.97
C GLN A 89 7.62 -11.21 -4.43
N ARG A 90 6.77 -10.26 -4.83
CA ARG A 90 6.82 -9.68 -6.18
C ARG A 90 8.10 -8.88 -6.41
N SER A 91 8.55 -8.13 -5.42
CA SER A 91 9.80 -7.37 -5.53
C SER A 91 11.00 -8.29 -5.77
N VAL A 92 11.06 -9.43 -5.10
CA VAL A 92 12.14 -10.43 -5.29
C VAL A 92 12.04 -11.13 -6.64
N GLN A 93 10.83 -11.42 -7.12
CA GLN A 93 10.62 -12.13 -8.39
C GLN A 93 10.83 -11.26 -9.63
N GLU A 94 10.45 -9.98 -9.56
CA GLU A 94 10.31 -9.13 -10.74
C GLU A 94 11.34 -7.99 -10.80
N ARG A 95 12.10 -7.70 -9.73
CA ARG A 95 13.11 -6.62 -9.76
C ARG A 95 14.51 -7.11 -10.11
N TYR A 96 15.14 -6.33 -10.99
CA TYR A 96 16.56 -6.37 -11.23
C TYR A 96 17.28 -5.49 -10.20
N ILE A 97 17.89 -6.10 -9.19
CA ILE A 97 18.43 -5.44 -7.98
C ILE A 97 19.59 -4.50 -8.33
N GLU A 98 20.31 -4.78 -9.41
CA GLU A 98 21.48 -4.02 -9.84
C GLU A 98 21.11 -2.72 -10.56
N ALA A 99 19.94 -2.66 -11.20
CA ALA A 99 19.56 -1.51 -12.02
C ALA A 99 19.38 -0.21 -11.20
N PRO A 100 18.69 -0.21 -10.03
CA PRO A 100 18.60 0.98 -9.19
C PRO A 100 19.97 1.47 -8.71
N VAL A 101 20.89 0.55 -8.40
CA VAL A 101 22.25 0.83 -7.93
C VAL A 101 23.07 1.51 -9.02
N ILE A 102 23.02 0.98 -10.25
CA ILE A 102 23.70 1.58 -11.40
C ILE A 102 23.12 2.96 -11.69
N MET A 103 21.79 3.10 -11.67
CA MET A 103 21.12 4.38 -11.91
C MET A 103 21.52 5.42 -10.85
N ALA A 104 21.60 5.03 -9.57
CA ALA A 104 22.06 5.89 -8.49
C ALA A 104 23.51 6.34 -8.69
N TYR A 105 24.41 5.45 -9.10
CA TYR A 105 25.80 5.77 -9.42
C TYR A 105 25.91 6.74 -10.61
N LEU A 106 25.15 6.52 -11.68
CA LEU A 106 25.12 7.41 -12.85
C LEU A 106 24.60 8.81 -12.48
N HIS A 107 23.62 8.89 -11.57
CA HIS A 107 23.04 10.15 -11.13
C HIS A 107 23.93 10.89 -10.11
N ASN A 108 24.72 10.16 -9.33
CA ASN A 108 25.72 10.70 -8.42
C ASN A 108 26.88 9.70 -8.21
N PRO A 109 28.04 9.91 -8.85
CA PRO A 109 29.18 8.98 -8.79
C PRO A 109 29.77 8.81 -7.38
N MET A 110 29.45 9.71 -6.45
CA MET A 110 29.92 9.72 -5.05
C MET A 110 28.87 9.16 -4.07
N ALA A 111 27.66 8.86 -4.54
CA ALA A 111 26.66 8.17 -3.71
C ALA A 111 27.15 6.74 -3.48
N LYS A 112 27.46 6.41 -2.22
CA LYS A 112 28.04 5.12 -1.83
C LYS A 112 27.19 3.96 -2.38
N LEU A 113 27.86 3.04 -3.06
CA LEU A 113 27.31 1.73 -3.43
C LEU A 113 27.12 0.92 -2.14
N GLU A 114 26.04 1.17 -1.41
CA GLU A 114 25.64 0.31 -0.30
C GLU A 114 25.19 -1.02 -0.90
N LYS A 115 26.10 -2.00 -0.93
CA LYS A 115 25.75 -3.40 -1.11
C LYS A 115 24.78 -3.78 0.02
N LYS A 116 23.50 -3.95 -0.28
CA LYS A 116 22.62 -4.73 0.59
C LYS A 116 22.99 -6.20 0.41
N GLU A 117 23.58 -6.79 1.44
CA GLU A 117 23.71 -8.24 1.54
C GLU A 117 22.31 -8.86 1.58
N LEU A 118 22.18 -9.97 0.84
CA LEU A 118 20.97 -10.78 0.64
C LEU A 118 20.37 -11.30 1.96
#